data_AF-A0A813VN22-F1
#
_entry.id   AF-A0A813VN22-F1
#
_cell.length_a   1.000
_cell.length_b   1.000
_cell.length_c   1.000
_cell.angle_alpha   90.00
_cell.angle_beta   90.00
_cell.angle_gamma   90.00
#
_symmetry.space_group_name_H-M   'P 1'
#
loop_
_entity.id
_entity.type
_entity.pdbx_description
1 polymer ?
#
loop_
_entity_poly.entity_id
_entity_poly.type
_entity_poly.pdbx_seq_one_letter_code
_entity_poly.pdbx_strand_id
1 'polypeptide(L)'
;MTSTCSICEKNQDEYDLITLPCGYWICTDHISQDIEYFKCKLCNHLVNLSDLNKINRNLIVFKRHEHAKLKKNLELNLEKFKSLKSSSDLQVDKKYEEIKNAIDERRDELKAQFISKVNSYSQRLKKKARKLIKSQYNDILNSLQLEKFDGLLIENECKSILYDDLIKSYEGKISNLKQRSPLVESKLNQVNDFLDSVFLVTNKVNFKADKLVGHLSIDCKNKEEGEEGDYDSSSCSSEPNAKKSKISKEPFEIPLFEE
;
A
#
# COMPACT_ATOMS: atom_id res chain seq x y z
N MET A 1 -27.57 -58.24 -71.98
CA MET A 1 -28.75 -57.85 -72.77
C MET A 1 -29.68 -57.12 -71.81
N THR A 2 -30.18 -55.95 -72.19
CA THR A 2 -31.19 -55.23 -71.41
C THR A 2 -32.56 -55.76 -71.79
N SER A 3 -33.48 -55.80 -70.82
CA SER A 3 -34.86 -56.21 -71.05
C SER A 3 -35.80 -55.25 -70.34
N THR A 4 -37.01 -55.13 -70.87
CA THR A 4 -38.00 -54.17 -70.38
C THR A 4 -38.91 -54.83 -69.37
N CYS A 5 -39.17 -54.12 -68.26
CA CYS A 5 -40.24 -54.51 -67.36
C CYS A 5 -41.59 -54.37 -68.08
N SER A 6 -42.40 -55.43 -68.10
CA SER A 6 -43.71 -55.44 -68.75
C SER A 6 -44.76 -54.51 -68.09
N ILE A 7 -44.49 -53.95 -66.92
CA ILE A 7 -45.42 -53.04 -66.21
C ILE A 7 -45.00 -51.57 -66.34
N CYS A 8 -43.72 -51.24 -66.10
CA CYS A 8 -43.25 -49.85 -66.11
C CYS A 8 -42.40 -49.48 -67.34
N GLU A 9 -42.20 -50.43 -68.27
CA GLU A 9 -41.44 -50.26 -69.52
C GLU A 9 -40.00 -49.80 -69.35
N LYS A 10 -39.50 -49.77 -68.11
CA LYS A 10 -38.11 -49.43 -67.81
C LYS A 10 -37.18 -50.53 -68.28
N ASN A 11 -36.13 -50.13 -68.98
CA ASN A 11 -35.00 -51.00 -69.28
C ASN A 11 -34.29 -51.35 -67.98
N GLN A 12 -34.19 -52.64 -67.69
CA GLN A 12 -33.37 -53.17 -66.61
C GLN A 12 -32.42 -54.22 -67.17
N ASP A 13 -31.38 -54.51 -66.43
CA ASP A 13 -30.58 -55.68 -66.71
C ASP A 13 -31.48 -56.91 -66.63
N GLU A 14 -31.33 -57.83 -67.57
CA GLU A 14 -32.14 -59.06 -67.63
C GLU A 14 -32.15 -59.79 -66.26
N TYR A 15 -31.04 -59.70 -65.54
CA TYR A 15 -30.80 -60.34 -64.26
C TYR A 15 -31.50 -59.68 -63.07
N ASP A 16 -32.20 -58.57 -63.28
CA ASP A 16 -32.97 -57.84 -62.25
C ASP A 16 -34.49 -57.96 -62.46
N LEU A 17 -34.90 -58.65 -63.54
CA LEU A 17 -36.31 -58.92 -63.82
C LEU A 17 -36.72 -60.30 -63.29
N ILE A 18 -37.93 -60.32 -62.73
CA ILE A 18 -38.61 -61.50 -62.21
C ILE A 18 -39.56 -62.01 -63.27
N THR A 19 -39.48 -63.31 -63.55
CA THR A 19 -40.40 -64.00 -64.44
C THR A 19 -41.64 -64.42 -63.68
N LEU A 20 -42.81 -63.93 -64.08
CA LEU A 20 -44.09 -64.35 -63.56
C LEU A 20 -44.50 -65.73 -64.11
N PRO A 21 -45.38 -66.48 -63.42
CA PRO A 21 -45.88 -67.76 -63.93
C PRO A 21 -46.65 -67.63 -65.25
N CYS A 22 -47.20 -66.45 -65.53
CA CYS A 22 -47.83 -66.11 -66.81
C CYS A 22 -46.86 -65.75 -67.94
N GLY A 23 -45.54 -65.80 -67.71
CA GLY A 23 -44.50 -65.57 -68.70
C GLY A 23 -44.00 -64.13 -68.83
N TYR A 24 -44.67 -63.15 -68.24
CA TYR A 24 -44.22 -61.75 -68.25
C TYR A 24 -43.03 -61.50 -67.31
N TRP A 25 -42.21 -60.50 -67.65
CA TRP A 25 -41.04 -60.12 -66.87
C TRP A 25 -41.27 -58.78 -66.17
N ILE A 26 -41.10 -58.72 -64.85
CA ILE A 26 -41.38 -57.52 -64.06
C ILE A 26 -40.23 -57.20 -63.13
N CYS A 27 -40.03 -55.92 -62.80
CA CYS A 27 -39.02 -55.53 -61.83
C CYS A 27 -39.44 -55.88 -60.39
N THR A 28 -38.46 -56.03 -59.50
CA THR A 28 -38.67 -56.29 -58.06
C THR A 28 -39.55 -55.24 -57.38
N ASP A 29 -39.51 -53.99 -57.85
CA ASP A 29 -40.30 -52.88 -57.28
C ASP A 29 -41.82 -53.07 -57.41
N HIS A 30 -42.26 -53.93 -58.32
CA HIS A 30 -43.68 -54.23 -58.53
C HIS A 30 -44.18 -55.42 -57.71
N ILE A 31 -43.30 -56.07 -56.94
CA ILE A 31 -43.64 -57.18 -56.07
C ILE A 31 -43.49 -56.70 -54.63
N SER A 32 -44.62 -56.67 -53.92
CA SER A 32 -44.61 -56.46 -52.47
C SER A 32 -44.15 -57.76 -51.81
N GLN A 33 -42.91 -57.80 -51.32
CA GLN A 33 -42.32 -58.97 -50.66
C GLN A 33 -43.03 -59.34 -49.34
N ASP A 34 -43.80 -58.41 -48.77
CA ASP A 34 -44.52 -58.59 -47.50
C ASP A 34 -45.88 -59.28 -47.66
N ILE A 35 -46.26 -59.65 -48.88
CA ILE A 35 -47.57 -60.27 -49.17
C ILE A 35 -47.36 -61.64 -49.81
N GLU A 36 -47.97 -62.68 -49.24
CA GLU A 36 -47.90 -64.05 -49.76
C GLU A 36 -48.48 -64.18 -51.18
N TYR A 37 -49.44 -63.33 -51.52
CA TYR A 37 -50.10 -63.30 -52.82
C TYR A 37 -50.23 -61.88 -53.35
N PHE A 38 -50.01 -61.69 -54.64
CA PHE A 38 -50.32 -60.42 -55.30
C PHE A 38 -51.07 -60.62 -56.61
N LYS A 39 -51.84 -59.62 -57.01
CA LYS A 39 -52.56 -59.66 -58.28
C LYS A 39 -51.63 -59.18 -59.41
N CYS A 40 -51.43 -60.02 -60.42
CA CYS A 40 -50.68 -59.62 -61.61
C CYS A 40 -51.39 -58.46 -62.31
N LYS A 41 -50.70 -57.33 -62.50
CA LYS A 41 -51.30 -56.12 -63.12
C LYS A 41 -51.60 -56.25 -64.62
N LEU A 42 -51.04 -57.27 -65.28
CA LEU A 42 -51.18 -57.47 -66.74
C LEU A 42 -52.37 -58.36 -67.09
N CYS A 43 -52.54 -59.46 -66.36
CA CYS A 43 -53.59 -60.45 -66.64
C CYS A 43 -54.48 -60.77 -65.43
N ASN A 44 -54.41 -59.97 -64.36
CA ASN A 44 -55.32 -59.99 -63.21
C ASN A 44 -55.45 -61.31 -62.42
N HIS A 45 -54.61 -62.32 -62.70
CA HIS A 45 -54.57 -63.54 -61.89
C HIS A 45 -53.80 -63.32 -60.58
N LEU A 46 -54.05 -64.19 -59.62
CA LEU A 46 -53.35 -64.20 -58.35
C LEU A 46 -52.03 -64.96 -58.49
N VAL A 47 -50.93 -64.32 -58.11
CA VAL A 47 -49.59 -64.90 -58.09
C VAL A 47 -49.19 -65.14 -56.64
N ASN A 48 -48.80 -66.38 -56.34
CA ASN A 48 -48.23 -66.74 -55.04
C ASN A 48 -46.71 -66.46 -55.06
N LEU A 49 -46.21 -65.77 -54.03
CA LEU A 49 -44.79 -65.46 -53.87
C LEU A 49 -43.94 -66.74 -53.77
N SER A 50 -44.47 -67.80 -53.15
CA SER A 50 -43.80 -69.10 -53.07
C SER A 50 -43.60 -69.75 -54.44
N ASP A 51 -44.54 -69.57 -55.37
CA ASP A 51 -44.42 -70.08 -56.74
C ASP A 51 -43.37 -69.29 -57.53
N LEU A 52 -43.22 -67.98 -57.27
CA LEU A 52 -42.12 -67.21 -57.83
C LEU A 52 -40.75 -67.70 -57.33
N ASN A 53 -40.65 -68.09 -56.05
CA ASN A 53 -39.41 -68.58 -55.45
C ASN A 53 -38.99 -69.97 -55.97
N LYS A 54 -39.92 -70.75 -56.53
CA LYS A 54 -39.60 -72.02 -57.20
C LYS A 54 -38.85 -71.82 -58.52
N ILE A 55 -38.92 -70.63 -59.12
CA ILE A 55 -38.18 -70.29 -60.33
C ILE A 55 -36.76 -69.87 -59.92
N ASN A 56 -35.76 -70.69 -60.25
CA ASN A 56 -34.35 -70.47 -59.89
C ASN A 56 -33.83 -69.06 -60.24
N ARG A 57 -34.25 -68.52 -61.39
CA ARG A 57 -33.88 -67.16 -61.81
C ARG A 57 -34.40 -66.11 -60.83
N ASN A 58 -35.66 -66.19 -60.44
CA ASN A 58 -36.28 -65.25 -59.50
C ASN A 58 -35.62 -65.33 -58.13
N LEU A 59 -35.28 -66.54 -57.67
CA LEU A 59 -34.55 -66.72 -56.40
C LEU A 59 -33.21 -65.97 -56.39
N ILE A 60 -32.47 -66.01 -57.51
CA ILE A 60 -31.20 -65.28 -57.65
C ILE A 60 -31.46 -63.76 -57.65
N VAL A 61 -32.47 -63.29 -58.37
CA VAL A 61 -32.87 -61.87 -58.42
C VAL A 61 -33.20 -61.37 -57.01
N PHE A 62 -34.05 -62.10 -56.27
CA PHE A 62 -34.42 -61.75 -54.90
C PHE A 62 -33.22 -61.68 -53.95
N LYS A 63 -32.33 -62.68 -53.97
CA LYS A 63 -31.11 -62.69 -53.14
C LYS A 63 -30.18 -61.54 -53.47
N ARG A 64 -30.02 -61.20 -54.76
CA ARG A 64 -29.21 -60.05 -55.18
C ARG A 64 -29.80 -58.73 -54.69
N HIS A 65 -31.11 -58.56 -54.83
CA HIS A 65 -31.81 -57.38 -54.35
C HIS A 65 -31.71 -57.24 -52.82
N GLU A 66 -31.88 -58.34 -52.08
CA GLU A 66 -31.71 -58.36 -50.63
C GLU A 66 -30.28 -58.00 -50.21
N HIS A 67 -29.28 -58.59 -50.87
CA HIS A 67 -27.87 -58.28 -50.63
C HIS A 67 -27.54 -56.81 -50.94
N ALA A 68 -28.07 -56.26 -52.05
CA ALA A 68 -27.90 -54.86 -52.40
C ALA A 68 -28.54 -53.92 -51.36
N LYS A 69 -29.73 -54.26 -50.87
CA LYS A 69 -30.42 -53.53 -49.79
C LYS A 69 -29.62 -53.56 -48.49
N LEU A 70 -29.08 -54.71 -48.11
CA LEU A 70 -28.22 -54.87 -46.93
C LEU A 70 -26.94 -54.05 -47.07
N LYS A 71 -26.25 -54.15 -48.21
CA LYS A 71 -25.04 -53.38 -48.50
C LYS A 71 -25.28 -51.88 -48.37
N LYS A 72 -26.35 -51.36 -48.99
CA LYS A 72 -26.72 -49.95 -48.91
C LYS A 72 -27.02 -49.51 -47.47
N ASN A 73 -27.68 -50.36 -46.67
CA ASN A 73 -27.94 -50.08 -45.27
C ASN A 73 -26.63 -50.01 -44.46
N LEU A 74 -25.71 -50.96 -44.67
CA LEU A 74 -24.39 -50.95 -44.03
C LEU A 74 -23.58 -49.70 -44.41
N GLU A 75 -23.59 -49.30 -45.69
CA GLU A 75 -22.93 -48.07 -46.15
C GLU A 75 -23.48 -46.82 -45.44
N LEU A 76 -24.80 -46.68 -45.34
CA LEU A 76 -25.44 -45.58 -44.62
C LEU A 76 -25.09 -45.57 -43.13
N ASN A 77 -25.01 -46.74 -42.50
CA ASN A 77 -24.61 -46.83 -41.08
C ASN A 77 -23.14 -46.49 -40.88
N LEU A 78 -22.25 -46.87 -41.81
CA LEU A 78 -20.85 -46.49 -41.78
C LEU A 78 -20.66 -44.98 -41.95
N GLU A 79 -21.42 -44.34 -42.83
CA GLU A 79 -21.42 -42.88 -42.97
C GLU A 79 -21.87 -42.18 -41.68
N LYS A 80 -22.95 -42.65 -41.06
CA LYS A 80 -23.42 -42.15 -39.75
C LYS A 80 -22.36 -42.33 -38.66
N PHE A 81 -21.69 -43.47 -38.63
CA PHE A 81 -20.62 -43.71 -37.65
C PHE A 81 -19.44 -42.76 -37.85
N LYS A 82 -19.02 -42.53 -39.10
CA LYS A 82 -17.95 -41.58 -39.43
C LYS A 82 -18.30 -40.15 -39.01
N SER A 83 -19.53 -39.71 -39.27
CA SER A 83 -19.97 -38.37 -38.88
C SER A 83 -20.02 -38.21 -37.37
N LEU A 84 -20.53 -39.22 -36.64
CA LEU A 84 -20.52 -39.23 -35.18
C LEU A 84 -19.10 -39.15 -34.62
N LYS A 85 -18.16 -39.95 -35.14
CA LYS A 85 -16.75 -39.90 -34.72
C LYS A 85 -16.13 -38.52 -34.93
N SER A 86 -16.32 -37.92 -36.11
CA SER A 86 -15.82 -36.56 -36.37
C SER A 86 -16.44 -35.51 -35.45
N SER A 87 -17.71 -35.68 -35.07
CA SER A 87 -18.40 -34.77 -34.17
C SER A 87 -17.98 -34.95 -32.71
N SER A 88 -17.66 -36.16 -32.26
CA SER A 88 -17.23 -36.42 -30.89
C SER A 88 -15.85 -35.84 -30.64
N ASP A 89 -14.92 -35.99 -31.58
CA ASP A 89 -13.56 -35.48 -31.46
C ASP A 89 -13.59 -33.94 -31.33
N LEU A 90 -14.38 -33.27 -32.18
CA LEU A 90 -14.60 -31.82 -32.11
C LEU A 90 -15.27 -31.38 -30.80
N GLN A 91 -16.21 -32.16 -30.26
CA GLN A 91 -16.86 -31.83 -28.99
C GLN A 91 -15.93 -31.98 -27.79
N VAL A 92 -15.10 -33.03 -27.78
CA VAL A 92 -14.11 -33.27 -26.73
C VAL A 92 -13.08 -32.15 -26.72
N ASP A 93 -12.54 -31.78 -27.88
CA ASP A 93 -11.56 -30.69 -28.00
C ASP A 93 -12.15 -29.35 -27.54
N LYS A 94 -13.40 -29.06 -27.93
CA LYS A 94 -14.10 -27.85 -27.50
C LYS A 94 -14.30 -27.83 -25.98
N LYS A 95 -14.73 -28.95 -25.39
CA LYS A 95 -14.93 -29.06 -23.94
C LYS A 95 -13.63 -28.94 -23.17
N TYR A 96 -12.54 -29.49 -23.70
CA TYR A 96 -11.21 -29.35 -23.13
C TYR A 96 -10.77 -27.88 -23.11
N GLU A 97 -10.91 -27.15 -24.21
CA GLU A 97 -10.55 -25.73 -24.27
C GLU A 97 -11.47 -24.87 -23.37
N GLU A 98 -12.76 -25.17 -23.26
CA GLU A 98 -13.66 -24.51 -22.29
C GLU A 98 -13.16 -24.67 -20.84
N ILE A 99 -12.76 -25.89 -20.45
CA ILE A 99 -12.24 -26.16 -19.11
C ILE A 99 -10.92 -25.43 -18.87
N LYS A 100 -10.00 -25.47 -19.85
CA LYS A 100 -8.70 -24.80 -19.78
C LYS A 100 -8.85 -23.29 -19.59
N ASN A 101 -9.75 -22.66 -20.35
CA ASN A 101 -10.04 -21.23 -20.20
C ASN A 101 -10.60 -20.90 -18.81
N ALA A 102 -11.53 -21.71 -18.30
CA ALA A 102 -12.08 -21.52 -16.95
C ALA A 102 -11.00 -21.64 -15.86
N ILE A 103 -10.04 -22.56 -16.01
CA ILE A 103 -8.89 -22.69 -15.11
C ILE A 103 -8.00 -21.44 -15.17
N ASP A 104 -7.71 -20.93 -16.36
CA ASP A 104 -6.88 -19.73 -16.55
C ASP A 104 -7.55 -18.49 -15.95
N GLU A 105 -8.85 -18.29 -16.19
CA GLU A 105 -9.64 -17.21 -15.58
C GLU A 105 -9.59 -17.30 -14.05
N ARG A 106 -9.83 -18.49 -13.50
CA ARG A 106 -9.82 -18.69 -12.05
C ARG A 106 -8.44 -18.43 -11.43
N ARG A 107 -7.37 -18.82 -12.13
CA ARG A 107 -5.99 -18.54 -11.71
C ARG A 107 -5.74 -17.04 -11.61
N ASP A 108 -6.18 -16.28 -12.61
CA ASP A 108 -5.92 -14.84 -12.66
C ASP A 108 -6.77 -14.06 -11.66
N GLU A 109 -8.01 -14.49 -11.40
CA GLU A 109 -8.81 -14.00 -10.28
C GLU A 109 -8.10 -14.19 -8.94
N LEU A 110 -7.56 -15.39 -8.69
CA LEU A 110 -6.87 -15.70 -7.43
C LEU A 110 -5.60 -14.86 -7.26
N LYS A 111 -4.82 -14.66 -8.33
CA LYS A 111 -3.67 -13.74 -8.31
C LYS A 111 -4.11 -12.32 -7.95
N ALA A 112 -5.16 -11.80 -8.57
CA ALA A 112 -5.66 -10.47 -8.30
C ALA A 112 -6.14 -10.31 -6.84
N GLN A 113 -6.87 -11.30 -6.32
CA GLN A 113 -7.31 -11.33 -4.92
C GLN A 113 -6.13 -11.37 -3.95
N PHE A 114 -5.12 -12.20 -4.23
CA PHE A 114 -3.93 -12.29 -3.41
C PHE A 114 -3.17 -10.96 -3.36
N ILE A 115 -2.89 -10.36 -4.53
CA ILE A 115 -2.22 -9.06 -4.63
C ILE A 115 -3.01 -7.98 -3.87
N SER A 116 -4.34 -7.97 -4.01
CA SER A 116 -5.21 -7.04 -3.29
C SER A 116 -5.10 -7.20 -1.76
N LYS A 117 -5.12 -8.44 -1.25
CA LYS A 117 -4.93 -8.73 0.18
C LYS A 117 -3.56 -8.28 0.69
N VAL A 118 -2.50 -8.59 -0.05
CA VAL A 118 -1.13 -8.17 0.28
C VAL A 118 -1.02 -6.65 0.35
N ASN A 119 -1.56 -5.96 -0.66
CA ASN A 119 -1.56 -4.49 -0.69
C ASN A 119 -2.33 -3.88 0.47
N SER A 120 -3.53 -4.40 0.76
CA SER A 120 -4.36 -3.96 1.89
C SER A 120 -3.64 -4.16 3.23
N TYR A 121 -3.02 -5.34 3.42
CA TYR A 121 -2.24 -5.63 4.62
C TYR A 121 -1.03 -4.71 4.77
N SER A 122 -0.26 -4.53 3.69
CA SER A 122 0.88 -3.60 3.66
C SER A 122 0.47 -2.16 4.01
N GLN A 123 -0.65 -1.68 3.48
CA GLN A 123 -1.19 -0.36 3.83
C GLN A 123 -1.60 -0.26 5.31
N ARG A 124 -2.21 -1.31 5.87
CA ARG A 124 -2.54 -1.36 7.31
C ARG A 124 -1.29 -1.29 8.18
N LEU A 125 -0.24 -2.05 7.84
CA LEU A 125 1.04 -2.00 8.54
C LEU A 125 1.67 -0.61 8.46
N LYS A 126 1.71 0.01 7.28
CA LYS A 126 2.21 1.39 7.10
C LYS A 126 1.44 2.40 7.97
N LYS A 127 0.10 2.28 8.03
CA LYS A 127 -0.73 3.13 8.90
C LYS A 127 -0.42 2.90 10.38
N LYS A 128 -0.26 1.65 10.81
CA LYS A 128 0.09 1.29 12.20
C LYS A 128 1.46 1.85 12.59
N ALA A 129 2.47 1.68 11.73
CA ALA A 129 3.81 2.22 11.93
C ALA A 129 3.80 3.76 12.04
N ARG A 130 3.09 4.46 11.14
CA ARG A 130 2.96 5.92 11.22
C ARG A 130 2.29 6.39 12.52
N LYS A 131 1.26 5.69 13.00
CA LYS A 131 0.62 6.00 14.28
C LYS A 131 1.58 5.83 15.45
N LEU A 132 2.36 4.75 15.46
CA LEU A 132 3.38 4.46 16.48
C LEU A 132 4.50 5.51 16.49
N ILE A 133 5.01 5.88 15.32
CA ILE A 133 6.02 6.93 15.19
C ILE A 133 5.46 8.27 15.69
N LYS A 134 4.21 8.59 15.32
CA LYS A 134 3.56 9.83 15.76
C LYS A 134 3.32 9.86 17.27
N SER A 135 2.93 8.74 17.88
CA SER A 135 2.77 8.67 19.34
C SER A 135 4.12 8.84 20.03
N GLN A 136 5.15 8.10 19.61
CA GLN A 136 6.50 8.23 20.16
C GLN A 136 7.06 9.65 20.01
N TYR A 137 6.84 10.29 18.86
CA TYR A 137 7.26 11.67 18.64
C TYR A 137 6.53 12.65 19.57
N ASN A 138 5.23 12.46 19.78
CA ASN A 138 4.45 13.25 20.73
C ASN A 138 4.90 13.01 22.17
N ASP A 139 5.21 11.76 22.54
CA ASP A 139 5.71 11.41 23.87
C ASP A 139 7.05 12.12 24.15
N ILE A 140 7.96 12.13 23.16
CA ILE A 140 9.22 12.87 23.22
C ILE A 140 8.98 14.39 23.31
N LEU A 141 8.06 14.95 22.53
CA LEU A 141 7.74 16.38 22.62
C LEU A 141 7.18 16.76 23.99
N ASN A 142 6.30 15.93 24.56
CA ASN A 142 5.74 16.15 25.88
C ASN A 142 6.80 16.05 26.98
N SER A 143 7.74 15.10 26.89
CA SER A 143 8.83 14.99 27.86
C SER A 143 9.76 16.21 27.80
N LEU A 144 10.07 16.70 26.59
CA LEU A 144 10.90 17.90 26.41
C LEU A 144 10.21 19.18 26.89
N GLN A 145 8.89 19.28 26.80
CA GLN A 145 8.13 20.42 27.35
C GLN A 145 8.13 20.41 28.88
N LEU A 146 7.97 19.25 29.51
CA LEU A 146 8.03 19.10 30.96
C LEU A 146 9.42 19.45 31.51
N GLU A 147 10.49 18.90 30.92
CA GLU A 147 11.86 19.14 31.40
C GLU A 147 12.31 20.60 31.24
N LYS A 148 11.91 21.29 30.16
CA LYS A 148 12.25 22.70 29.97
C LYS A 148 11.47 23.65 30.88
N PHE A 149 10.21 23.35 31.19
CA PHE A 149 9.42 24.20 32.09
C PHE A 149 9.85 24.02 33.54
N ASP A 150 10.05 22.79 34.01
CA ASP A 150 10.45 22.55 35.40
C ASP A 150 11.85 23.09 35.69
N GLY A 151 12.80 22.92 34.77
CA GLY A 151 14.15 23.49 34.91
C GLY A 151 14.18 25.02 34.94
N LEU A 152 13.37 25.67 34.09
CA LEU A 152 13.29 27.14 34.05
C LEU A 152 12.50 27.72 35.24
N LEU A 153 11.44 27.05 35.70
CA LEU A 153 10.70 27.46 36.90
C LEU A 153 11.58 27.35 38.15
N ILE A 154 12.28 26.21 38.34
CA ILE A 154 13.16 26.00 39.50
C ILE A 154 14.32 27.00 39.49
N GLU A 155 14.95 27.28 38.34
CA GLU A 155 16.01 28.29 38.27
C GLU A 155 15.50 29.70 38.59
N ASN A 156 14.29 30.05 38.14
CA ASN A 156 13.76 31.39 38.32
C ASN A 156 13.24 31.61 39.76
N GLU A 157 12.63 30.60 40.37
CA GLU A 157 12.24 30.60 41.78
C GLU A 157 13.47 30.61 42.70
N CYS A 158 14.52 29.83 42.42
CA CYS A 158 15.76 29.87 43.20
C CYS A 158 16.47 31.23 43.09
N LYS A 159 16.46 31.84 41.90
CA LYS A 159 17.00 33.20 41.71
C LYS A 159 16.17 34.24 42.47
N SER A 160 14.82 34.15 42.44
CA SER A 160 13.97 35.12 43.16
C SER A 160 14.15 35.04 44.67
N ILE A 161 14.27 33.83 45.23
CA ILE A 161 14.53 33.62 46.67
C ILE A 161 15.88 34.24 47.06
N LEU A 162 16.93 34.06 46.25
CA LEU A 162 18.23 34.68 46.48
C LEU A 162 18.17 36.21 46.43
N TYR A 163 17.38 36.79 45.52
CA TYR A 163 17.21 38.25 45.45
C TYR A 163 16.42 38.80 46.64
N ASP A 164 15.38 38.12 47.10
CA ASP A 164 14.59 38.55 48.26
C ASP A 164 15.40 38.57 49.56
N ASP A 165 16.26 37.56 49.76
CA ASP A 165 17.15 37.52 50.93
C ASP A 165 18.25 38.60 50.85
N LEU A 166 18.74 38.90 49.63
CA LEU A 166 19.66 39.99 49.41
C LEU A 166 19.00 41.35 49.70
N ILE A 167 17.77 41.56 49.23
CA ILE A 167 16.98 42.78 49.46
C ILE A 167 16.76 42.97 50.95
N LYS A 168 16.29 41.96 51.69
CA LYS A 168 16.10 42.03 53.15
C LYS A 168 17.40 42.37 53.89
N SER A 169 18.53 41.82 53.46
CA SER A 169 19.85 42.13 54.02
C SER A 169 20.23 43.59 53.80
N TYR A 170 20.01 44.13 52.60
CA TYR A 170 20.28 45.53 52.29
C TYR A 170 19.29 46.48 52.99
N GLU A 171 18.01 46.13 53.08
CA GLU A 171 17.01 46.90 53.84
C GLU A 171 17.37 46.98 55.34
N GLY A 172 17.88 45.89 55.91
CA GLY A 172 18.41 45.87 57.28
C GLY A 172 19.62 46.79 57.45
N LYS A 173 20.57 46.78 56.50
CA LYS A 173 21.73 47.69 56.51
C LYS A 173 21.31 49.16 56.36
N ILE A 174 20.39 49.46 55.45
CA ILE A 174 19.85 50.80 55.23
C ILE A 174 19.13 51.30 56.49
N SER A 175 18.34 50.45 57.13
CA SER A 175 17.63 50.81 58.37
C SER A 175 18.61 51.13 59.51
N ASN A 176 19.68 50.33 59.66
CA ASN A 176 20.73 50.58 60.64
C ASN A 176 21.48 51.90 60.35
N LEU A 177 21.82 52.16 59.09
CA LEU A 177 22.46 53.41 58.67
C LEU A 177 21.55 54.62 58.92
N LYS A 178 20.25 54.53 58.61
CA LYS A 178 19.27 55.58 58.92
C LYS A 178 19.17 55.87 60.42
N GLN A 179 19.25 54.84 61.26
CA GLN A 179 19.26 55.01 62.71
C GLN A 179 20.54 55.68 63.22
N ARG A 180 21.68 55.43 62.56
CA ARG A 180 22.99 56.01 62.92
C ARG A 180 23.22 57.42 62.36
N SER A 181 22.60 57.77 61.24
CA SER A 181 22.68 59.10 60.61
C SER A 181 22.46 60.26 61.60
N PRO A 182 21.38 60.30 62.40
CA PRO A 182 21.15 61.41 63.34
C PRO A 182 22.21 61.47 64.45
N LEU A 183 22.85 60.35 64.79
CA LEU A 183 23.93 60.32 65.77
C LEU A 183 25.21 60.95 65.22
N VAL A 184 25.51 60.70 63.94
CA VAL A 184 26.64 61.32 63.23
C VAL A 184 26.37 62.81 63.01
N GLU A 185 25.16 63.18 62.61
CA GLU A 185 24.74 64.57 62.42
C GLU A 185 24.79 65.36 63.73
N SER A 186 24.37 64.75 64.84
CA SER A 186 24.54 65.33 66.18
C SER A 186 26.01 65.56 66.54
N LYS A 187 26.90 64.60 66.25
CA LYS A 187 28.34 64.78 66.49
C LYS A 187 28.97 65.82 65.58
N LEU A 188 28.55 65.90 64.31
CA LEU A 188 29.00 66.91 63.37
C LEU A 188 28.61 68.31 63.87
N ASN A 189 27.36 68.47 64.33
CA ASN A 189 26.90 69.72 64.92
C ASN A 189 27.70 70.10 66.17
N GLN A 190 28.01 69.14 67.06
CA GLN A 190 28.89 69.40 68.21
C GLN A 190 30.30 69.85 67.80
N VAL A 191 30.86 69.27 66.74
CA VAL A 191 32.18 69.66 66.22
C VAL A 191 32.10 71.05 65.59
N ASN A 192 31.05 71.35 64.83
CA ASN A 192 30.84 72.69 64.26
C ASN A 192 30.65 73.73 65.35
N ASP A 193 29.84 73.46 66.38
CA ASP A 193 29.67 74.33 67.55
C ASP A 193 31.02 74.56 68.26
N PHE A 194 31.84 73.51 68.38
CA PHE A 194 33.19 73.62 68.92
C PHE A 194 34.09 74.48 68.02
N LEU A 195 34.09 74.25 66.71
CA LEU A 195 34.87 75.04 65.75
C LEU A 195 34.44 76.51 65.73
N ASP A 196 33.14 76.80 65.79
CA ASP A 196 32.62 78.17 65.89
C ASP A 196 33.05 78.82 67.22
N SER A 197 33.02 78.06 68.33
CA SER A 197 33.55 78.54 69.60
C SER A 197 35.05 78.83 69.56
N VAL A 198 35.83 77.96 68.90
CA VAL A 198 37.27 78.15 68.70
C VAL A 198 37.52 79.33 67.77
N PHE A 199 36.75 79.49 66.69
CA PHE A 199 36.83 80.62 65.76
C PHE A 199 36.50 81.94 66.44
N LEU A 200 35.51 81.97 67.34
CA LEU A 200 35.23 83.13 68.18
C LEU A 200 36.36 83.44 69.16
N VAL A 201 37.04 82.41 69.69
CA VAL A 201 38.22 82.57 70.55
C VAL A 201 39.41 83.05 69.73
N THR A 202 39.73 82.46 68.58
CA THR A 202 40.83 82.88 67.71
C THR A 202 40.57 84.24 67.08
N ASN A 203 39.33 84.62 66.76
CA ASN A 203 39.03 86.00 66.36
C ASN A 203 39.10 86.98 67.52
N LYS A 204 38.73 86.61 68.76
CA LYS A 204 38.99 87.47 69.94
C LYS A 204 40.48 87.60 70.24
N VAL A 205 41.26 86.55 70.00
CA VAL A 205 42.71 86.55 70.15
C VAL A 205 43.37 87.33 69.01
N ASN A 206 42.94 87.18 67.76
CA ASN A 206 43.46 87.92 66.61
C ASN A 206 43.05 89.39 66.64
N PHE A 207 41.83 89.74 67.08
CA PHE A 207 41.45 91.15 67.30
C PHE A 207 42.24 91.80 68.45
N LYS A 208 42.83 91.01 69.35
CA LYS A 208 43.77 91.49 70.37
C LYS A 208 45.24 91.40 69.93
N ALA A 209 45.59 90.48 69.03
CA ALA A 209 46.96 90.25 68.57
C ALA A 209 47.34 91.10 67.35
N ASP A 210 46.41 91.39 66.43
CA ASP A 210 46.62 92.33 65.31
C ASP A 210 46.82 93.77 65.78
N LYS A 211 46.45 94.06 67.04
CA LYS A 211 46.74 95.34 67.70
C LYS A 211 48.11 95.36 68.40
N LEU A 212 48.84 94.24 68.44
CA LEU A 212 50.03 94.05 69.27
C LEU A 212 51.29 93.60 68.52
N VAL A 213 51.21 93.10 67.28
CA VAL A 213 52.39 92.65 66.51
C VAL A 213 52.09 92.81 65.00
N GLY A 214 52.69 93.69 64.19
CA GLY A 214 54.02 94.28 64.28
C GLY A 214 55.08 93.30 63.77
N HIS A 215 55.21 93.17 62.45
CA HIS A 215 56.25 92.40 61.73
C HIS A 215 56.22 90.87 61.86
N LEU A 216 56.03 90.17 60.72
CA LEU A 216 56.98 89.20 60.15
C LEU A 216 56.32 88.43 58.98
N SER A 217 56.91 88.59 57.80
CA SER A 217 56.70 87.74 56.62
C SER A 217 57.15 86.29 56.89
N ILE A 218 56.60 85.31 56.17
CA ILE A 218 57.33 84.15 55.60
C ILE A 218 56.46 83.48 54.50
N ASP A 219 57.15 83.17 53.40
CA ASP A 219 56.74 82.46 52.19
C ASP A 219 56.68 80.91 52.33
N CYS A 220 56.13 80.29 51.26
CA CYS A 220 56.25 78.89 50.76
C CYS A 220 55.02 78.00 51.03
N LYS A 221 54.23 77.55 50.03
CA LYS A 221 54.45 76.69 48.83
C LYS A 221 54.39 75.17 49.09
N ASN A 222 53.77 74.47 48.12
CA ASN A 222 53.77 73.03 47.76
C ASN A 222 52.60 72.18 48.30
N LYS A 223 52.03 71.18 47.61
CA LYS A 223 51.93 70.72 46.19
C LYS A 223 51.16 69.36 46.21
N GLU A 224 50.29 69.12 45.21
CA GLU A 224 50.10 67.82 44.48
C GLU A 224 49.45 66.61 45.22
N GLU A 225 48.73 65.62 44.63
CA GLU A 225 48.52 65.13 43.24
C GLU A 225 47.43 64.01 43.18
N GLY A 226 47.00 63.62 41.95
CA GLY A 226 46.49 62.28 41.57
C GLY A 226 45.06 62.25 40.95
N GLU A 227 44.81 62.30 39.62
CA GLU A 227 44.97 61.29 38.50
C GLU A 227 44.12 60.00 38.67
N GLU A 228 43.03 59.73 37.92
CA GLU A 228 42.75 59.41 36.48
C GLU A 228 43.19 58.02 35.97
N GLY A 229 42.30 57.34 35.22
CA GLY A 229 42.64 56.19 34.36
C GLY A 229 41.52 55.17 34.07
N ASP A 230 40.81 55.36 32.94
CA ASP A 230 40.06 54.34 32.18
C ASP A 230 41.00 53.44 31.37
N TYR A 231 40.64 52.18 31.04
CA TYR A 231 40.96 51.52 29.75
C TYR A 231 40.08 50.29 29.47
N ASP A 232 40.05 49.93 28.19
CA ASP A 232 38.99 49.27 27.42
C ASP A 232 39.46 47.91 26.83
N SER A 233 38.50 47.10 26.36
CA SER A 233 38.58 46.13 25.24
C SER A 233 39.48 44.86 25.29
N SER A 234 38.93 43.71 24.83
CA SER A 234 39.51 42.85 23.77
C SER A 234 38.87 41.45 23.64
N SER A 235 38.64 41.08 22.37
CA SER A 235 38.19 39.83 21.75
C SER A 235 39.07 38.58 21.93
N CYS A 236 38.54 37.37 21.65
CA CYS A 236 39.06 36.49 20.56
C CYS A 236 38.29 35.17 20.36
N SER A 237 38.37 34.72 19.11
CA SER A 237 37.79 33.61 18.34
C SER A 237 38.35 32.20 18.60
N SER A 238 37.59 31.13 18.29
CA SER A 238 37.92 30.05 17.30
C SER A 238 37.01 28.80 17.37
N GLU A 239 36.52 28.34 16.21
CA GLU A 239 36.08 26.95 15.88
C GLU A 239 37.28 26.19 15.23
N PRO A 240 37.22 24.93 14.68
CA PRO A 240 36.15 23.91 14.55
C PRO A 240 36.61 22.43 14.81
N ASN A 241 35.71 21.43 14.73
CA ASN A 241 35.98 20.16 14.02
C ASN A 241 34.76 19.22 13.90
N ALA A 242 34.45 18.79 12.67
CA ALA A 242 33.39 17.83 12.34
C ALA A 242 33.99 16.46 11.97
N LYS A 243 33.53 15.39 12.63
CA LYS A 243 33.88 13.99 12.31
C LYS A 243 32.83 13.35 11.40
N LYS A 244 33.29 12.78 10.28
CA LYS A 244 32.53 11.88 9.39
C LYS A 244 32.49 10.46 10.00
N SER A 245 31.31 9.86 10.11
CA SER A 245 31.13 8.43 10.38
C SER A 245 30.70 7.69 9.11
N LYS A 246 31.37 6.57 8.83
CA LYS A 246 31.01 5.59 7.79
C LYS A 246 30.05 4.59 8.40
N ILE A 247 28.92 4.32 7.74
CA ILE A 247 27.96 3.28 8.12
C ILE A 247 28.20 2.07 7.21
N SER A 248 28.55 0.93 7.81
CA SER A 248 28.60 -0.38 7.17
C SER A 248 27.19 -0.92 6.97
N LYS A 249 26.96 -1.55 5.82
CA LYS A 249 25.73 -2.28 5.49
C LYS A 249 25.96 -3.75 5.80
N GLU A 250 25.18 -4.32 6.69
CA GLU A 250 25.00 -5.78 6.79
C GLU A 250 23.59 -6.16 6.31
N PRO A 251 23.40 -7.35 5.72
CA PRO A 251 22.13 -7.80 5.19
C PRO A 251 21.24 -8.36 6.30
N PHE A 252 19.97 -8.00 6.26
CA PHE A 252 18.95 -8.45 7.20
C PHE A 252 18.29 -9.72 6.65
N GLU A 253 18.50 -10.87 7.31
CA GLU A 253 17.80 -12.13 6.99
C GLU A 253 16.44 -12.19 7.70
N ILE A 254 15.43 -12.70 7.00
CA ILE A 254 14.05 -12.81 7.49
C ILE A 254 13.78 -14.29 7.82
N PRO A 255 13.30 -14.63 9.04
CA PRO A 255 12.98 -16.00 9.39
C PRO A 255 11.63 -16.43 8.78
N LEU A 256 11.65 -17.61 8.17
CA LEU A 256 10.48 -18.35 7.68
C LEU A 256 9.64 -18.82 8.87
N PHE A 257 8.34 -18.54 8.84
CA PHE A 257 7.37 -19.20 9.70
C PHE A 257 6.75 -20.37 8.95
N GLU A 258 6.89 -21.56 9.53
CA GLU A 258 6.22 -22.79 9.14
C GLU A 258 4.73 -22.73 9.55
N GLU A 259 3.86 -23.21 8.67
CA GLU A 259 2.50 -23.70 8.98
C GLU A 259 2.42 -25.17 8.57
#